data_AF-A0A838HZ55-F1
#
_entry.id   AF-A0A838HZ55-F1
#
_cell.length_a   1.000
_cell.length_b   1.000
_cell.length_c   1.000
_cell.angle_alpha   90.00
_cell.angle_beta   90.00
_cell.angle_gamma   90.00
#
_symmetry.space_group_name_H-M   'P 1'
#
loop_
_entity.id
_entity.type
_entity.pdbx_description
1 polymer ?
#
loop_
_entity_poly.entity_id
_entity_poly.type
_entity_poly.pdbx_seq_one_letter_code
_entity_poly.pdbx_strand_id
1 'polypeptide(L)'
;MNSEALVVVDGSPYLISKNRRPGIYAFPGLSDGSTVTLRRVADVTEPPGGFNKLITAADVSRDGRRLLVATAAHDLLVYAGGGGGLSGAALVADLVSRPPAHSQQYRRDGGNEQVEGAAFAGAGYDTLLLSESGKLLYFPTRFYGSAPPRGRGSPDGVYRGSGSASRGSWQRFPHEANSGRVTITLEWDDPRAVVNLFIKDARGRTIAHDNSRGRGGRVGPRRITLDAGRTSIGSIAVKVKRGSTRYTVRVTGG
;
A
#
# COMPACT_ATOMS: atom_id res chain seq x y z
N MET A 1 -15.93 20.70 15.51
CA MET A 1 -15.94 19.97 14.22
C MET A 1 -16.43 18.58 14.49
N ASN A 2 -17.43 18.09 13.76
CA ASN A 2 -17.79 16.67 13.81
C ASN A 2 -16.76 15.91 12.96
N SER A 3 -16.12 14.90 13.53
CA SER A 3 -15.16 14.01 12.85
C SER A 3 -15.73 12.61 12.87
N GLU A 4 -15.59 11.88 11.76
CA GLU A 4 -16.18 10.54 11.65
C GLU A 4 -15.13 9.45 11.44
N ALA A 5 -14.01 9.79 10.80
CA ALA A 5 -12.96 8.83 10.53
C ALA A 5 -11.61 9.31 11.05
N LEU A 6 -10.84 8.36 11.58
CA LEU A 6 -9.47 8.53 12.02
C LEU A 6 -8.59 7.57 11.22
N VAL A 7 -7.48 8.07 10.70
CA VAL A 7 -6.43 7.25 10.09
C VAL A 7 -5.10 7.51 10.78
N VAL A 8 -4.22 6.52 10.79
CA VAL A 8 -2.87 6.65 11.36
C VAL A 8 -1.85 6.49 10.24
N VAL A 9 -1.00 7.50 10.06
CA VAL A 9 0.09 7.51 9.08
C VAL A 9 1.39 7.82 9.80
N ASP A 10 2.39 6.95 9.67
CA ASP A 10 3.68 7.07 10.34
C ASP A 10 3.57 7.29 11.87
N GLY A 11 2.60 6.61 12.50
CA GLY A 11 2.31 6.71 13.93
C GLY A 11 1.59 8.00 14.34
N SER A 12 1.30 8.90 13.40
CA SER A 12 0.57 10.14 13.65
C SER A 12 -0.90 10.00 13.25
N PRO A 13 -1.85 10.38 14.12
CA PRO A 13 -3.27 10.35 13.78
C PRO A 13 -3.66 11.54 12.88
N TYR A 14 -4.64 11.29 12.02
CA TYR A 14 -5.29 12.27 11.16
C TYR A 14 -6.80 12.08 11.23
N LEU A 15 -7.55 13.17 11.38
CA LEU A 15 -9.02 13.16 11.40
C LEU A 15 -9.59 13.64 10.07
N ILE A 16 -10.65 12.97 9.61
CA ILE A 16 -11.45 13.40 8.46
C ILE A 16 -12.76 13.98 8.99
N SER A 17 -13.09 15.22 8.60
CA SER A 17 -14.33 15.87 9.04
C SER A 17 -15.57 15.22 8.46
N LYS A 18 -16.62 15.10 9.28
CA LYS A 18 -17.97 14.74 8.86
C LYS A 18 -18.72 15.95 8.29
N ASN A 19 -18.42 16.37 7.08
CA ASN A 19 -19.14 17.47 6.41
C ASN A 19 -19.23 17.24 4.89
N ARG A 20 -19.88 18.17 4.17
CA ARG A 20 -20.06 18.05 2.70
C ARG A 20 -18.76 18.19 1.91
N ARG A 21 -17.74 18.85 2.47
CA ARG A 21 -16.42 19.07 1.85
C ARG A 21 -15.35 18.60 2.83
N PRO A 22 -15.18 17.27 2.96
CA PRO A 22 -14.38 16.71 4.03
C PRO A 22 -12.94 17.19 3.93
N GLY A 23 -12.43 17.76 5.02
CA GLY A 23 -11.02 18.08 5.19
C GLY A 23 -10.33 17.04 6.06
N ILE A 24 -9.03 16.85 5.82
CA ILE A 24 -8.15 16.06 6.68
C ILE A 24 -7.34 16.98 7.58
N TYR A 25 -7.23 16.62 8.86
CA TYR A 25 -6.57 17.41 9.88
C TYR A 25 -5.57 16.57 10.65
N ALA A 26 -4.36 17.07 10.82
CA ALA A 26 -3.30 16.44 11.61
C ALA A 26 -3.38 16.92 13.06
N PHE A 27 -3.07 16.01 13.98
CA PHE A 27 -2.78 16.40 15.35
C PHE A 27 -1.39 17.04 15.42
N PRO A 28 -1.21 18.14 16.17
CA PRO A 28 0.11 18.71 16.43
C PRO A 28 0.95 17.83 17.38
N GLY A 29 0.28 16.93 18.09
CA GLY A 29 0.83 15.98 19.06
C GLY A 29 -0.33 15.34 19.84
N LEU A 30 -0.03 14.27 20.58
CA LEU A 30 -0.95 13.67 21.54
C LEU A 30 -0.40 13.89 22.95
N SER A 31 -1.21 14.45 23.84
CA SER A 31 -0.86 14.59 25.26
C SER A 31 -2.13 14.37 26.07
N ASP A 32 -2.01 13.56 27.11
CA ASP A 32 -3.15 13.11 27.92
C ASP A 32 -3.88 14.31 28.54
N GLY A 33 -5.21 14.30 28.45
CA GLY A 33 -6.07 15.33 29.01
C GLY A 33 -5.97 16.72 28.33
N SER A 34 -5.17 16.86 27.27
CA SER A 34 -5.02 18.14 26.58
C SER A 34 -6.03 18.31 25.45
N THR A 35 -6.55 19.54 25.32
CA THR A 35 -7.24 19.97 24.11
C THR A 35 -6.22 20.48 23.11
N VAL A 36 -6.29 20.00 21.86
CA VAL A 36 -5.42 20.46 20.78
C VAL A 36 -6.21 21.13 19.66
N THR A 37 -5.60 22.12 19.03
CA THR A 37 -6.09 22.66 17.76
C THR A 37 -5.51 21.86 16.62
N LEU A 38 -6.37 21.20 15.85
CA LEU A 38 -5.93 20.40 14.71
C LEU A 38 -5.49 21.29 13.55
N ARG A 39 -4.44 20.88 12.83
CA ARG A 39 -3.95 21.58 11.65
C ARG A 39 -4.56 20.96 10.40
N ARG A 40 -5.26 21.74 9.58
CA ARG A 40 -5.77 21.28 8.28
C ARG A 40 -4.61 20.92 7.36
N VAL A 41 -4.68 19.75 6.75
CA VAL A 41 -3.67 19.18 5.84
C VAL A 41 -4.10 19.32 4.39
N ALA A 42 -5.32 18.87 4.08
CA ALA A 42 -5.83 18.84 2.72
C ALA A 42 -7.37 18.80 2.73
N ASP A 43 -7.95 19.15 1.59
CA ASP A 43 -9.32 18.78 1.25
C ASP A 43 -9.33 17.40 0.61
N VAL A 44 -10.33 16.58 0.94
CA VAL A 44 -10.54 15.31 0.25
C VAL A 44 -11.17 15.62 -1.10
N THR A 45 -10.44 15.34 -2.18
CA THR A 45 -10.96 15.53 -3.54
C THR A 45 -12.17 14.64 -3.77
N GLU A 46 -13.25 15.22 -4.27
CA GLU A 46 -14.52 14.50 -4.43
C GLU A 46 -14.45 13.45 -5.56
N PRO A 47 -15.23 12.36 -5.48
CA PRO A 47 -15.49 11.51 -6.65
C PRO A 47 -16.21 12.28 -7.77
N PRO A 48 -16.16 11.78 -9.02
CA PRO A 48 -17.02 12.29 -10.09
C PRO A 48 -18.48 12.26 -9.64
N GLY A 49 -19.17 13.41 -9.72
CA GLY A 49 -20.54 13.57 -9.21
C GLY A 49 -20.64 14.04 -7.75
N GLY A 50 -19.52 14.23 -7.06
CA GLY A 50 -19.48 14.73 -5.68
C GLY A 50 -19.74 13.64 -4.64
N PHE A 51 -19.54 13.97 -3.36
CA PHE A 51 -19.94 13.07 -2.27
C PHE A 51 -21.46 12.99 -2.16
N ASN A 52 -22.01 11.79 -2.32
CA ASN A 52 -23.46 11.57 -2.19
C ASN A 52 -23.91 11.60 -0.71
N LYS A 53 -23.01 11.28 0.24
CA LYS A 53 -23.20 11.42 1.69
C LYS A 53 -21.86 11.62 2.40
N LEU A 54 -21.94 11.85 3.71
CA LEU A 54 -20.81 12.05 4.63
C LEU A 54 -19.92 10.80 4.69
N ILE A 55 -18.62 11.02 4.88
CA ILE A 55 -17.64 9.96 5.19
C ILE A 55 -17.96 9.39 6.57
N THR A 56 -17.95 8.06 6.70
CA THR A 56 -18.21 7.32 7.94
C THR A 56 -17.04 6.51 8.44
N ALA A 57 -16.17 6.06 7.56
CA ALA A 57 -14.97 5.32 7.96
C ALA A 57 -13.84 5.53 6.95
N ALA A 58 -12.60 5.33 7.39
CA ALA A 58 -11.44 5.39 6.53
C ALA A 58 -10.27 4.56 7.09
N ASP A 59 -9.35 4.17 6.21
CA ASP A 59 -8.08 3.55 6.59
C ASP A 59 -7.01 3.81 5.52
N VAL A 60 -5.74 3.81 5.92
CA VAL A 60 -4.60 3.94 5.00
C VAL A 60 -3.89 2.60 4.89
N SER A 61 -3.61 2.17 3.66
CA SER A 61 -2.91 0.92 3.43
C SER A 61 -1.52 0.95 4.06
N ARG A 62 -1.04 -0.20 4.55
CA ARG A 62 0.22 -0.31 5.27
C ARG A 62 1.45 0.21 4.50
N ASP A 63 1.42 0.16 3.19
CA ASP A 63 2.48 0.67 2.31
C ASP A 63 2.32 2.16 1.95
N GLY A 64 1.32 2.83 2.52
CA GLY A 64 1.00 4.22 2.29
C GLY A 64 0.40 4.53 0.92
N ARG A 65 0.09 3.54 0.08
CA ARG A 65 -0.27 3.80 -1.32
C ARG A 65 -1.75 4.08 -1.56
N ARG A 66 -2.61 3.72 -0.62
CA ARG A 66 -4.07 3.85 -0.77
C ARG A 66 -4.70 4.40 0.50
N LEU A 67 -5.73 5.21 0.31
CA LEU A 67 -6.68 5.58 1.35
C LEU A 67 -8.04 4.96 0.97
N LEU A 68 -8.55 4.14 1.86
CA LEU A 68 -9.92 3.64 1.84
C LEU A 68 -10.82 4.66 2.51
N VAL A 69 -11.97 4.93 1.92
CA VAL A 69 -13.02 5.78 2.48
C VAL A 69 -14.36 5.10 2.26
N ALA A 70 -15.18 5.01 3.31
CA ALA A 70 -16.57 4.61 3.21
C ALA A 70 -17.49 5.80 3.49
N THR A 71 -18.65 5.84 2.83
CA THR A 71 -19.65 6.89 3.02
C THR A 71 -20.97 6.33 3.54
N ALA A 72 -21.77 7.16 4.19
CA ALA A 72 -23.14 6.83 4.58
C ALA A 72 -24.09 6.62 3.37
N ALA A 73 -23.64 6.88 2.13
CA ALA A 73 -24.35 6.57 0.88
C ALA A 73 -24.03 5.15 0.38
N HIS A 74 -23.29 4.39 1.18
CA HIS A 74 -22.82 3.06 0.86
C HIS A 74 -21.75 3.00 -0.25
N ASP A 75 -21.04 4.11 -0.45
CA ASP A 75 -19.91 4.15 -1.37
C ASP A 75 -18.65 3.67 -0.65
N LEU A 76 -17.90 2.82 -1.34
CA LEU A 76 -16.53 2.44 -1.03
C LEU A 76 -15.63 3.13 -2.05
N LEU A 77 -14.87 4.11 -1.57
CA LEU A 77 -13.95 4.91 -2.36
C LEU A 77 -12.52 4.50 -2.03
N VAL A 78 -11.70 4.31 -3.05
CA VAL A 78 -10.27 4.04 -2.88
C VAL A 78 -9.47 5.11 -3.61
N TYR A 79 -8.78 5.92 -2.84
CA TYR A 79 -7.83 6.91 -3.30
C TYR A 79 -6.46 6.27 -3.47
N ALA A 80 -5.70 6.74 -4.46
CA ALA A 80 -4.36 6.26 -4.75
C ALA A 80 -3.37 7.42 -4.80
N GLY A 81 -2.23 7.23 -4.12
CA GLY A 81 -1.14 8.20 -4.13
C GLY A 81 -0.43 8.25 -5.48
N GLY A 82 0.24 9.36 -5.77
CA GLY A 82 0.93 9.63 -7.03
C GLY A 82 2.27 8.90 -7.17
N GLY A 83 2.80 8.35 -6.08
CA GLY A 83 4.08 7.66 -6.06
C GLY A 83 4.55 7.33 -4.66
N GLY A 84 5.58 6.47 -4.55
CA GLY A 84 6.18 6.12 -3.26
C GLY A 84 7.14 7.20 -2.74
N GLY A 85 7.42 7.17 -1.43
CA GLY A 85 8.47 7.99 -0.81
C GLY A 85 7.98 9.24 -0.07
N LEU A 86 6.68 9.52 -0.08
CA LEU A 86 6.07 10.53 0.80
C LEU A 86 5.79 9.94 2.18
N SER A 87 5.75 10.80 3.20
CA SER A 87 5.46 10.44 4.60
C SER A 87 4.57 11.49 5.26
N GLY A 88 3.95 11.11 6.38
CA GLY A 88 3.13 11.97 7.23
C GLY A 88 2.11 12.80 6.45
N ALA A 89 2.10 14.12 6.71
CA ALA A 89 1.11 15.03 6.13
C ALA A 89 1.23 15.15 4.61
N ALA A 90 2.45 15.02 4.04
CA ALA A 90 2.65 15.08 2.60
C ALA A 90 2.04 13.85 1.91
N LEU A 91 2.18 12.67 2.53
CA LEU A 91 1.55 11.45 2.02
C LEU A 91 0.02 11.56 2.07
N VAL A 92 -0.52 12.00 3.20
CA VAL A 92 -1.97 12.18 3.37
C VAL A 92 -2.53 13.15 2.34
N ALA A 93 -1.86 14.29 2.13
CA ALA A 93 -2.27 15.27 1.12
C ALA A 93 -2.21 14.68 -0.30
N ASP A 94 -1.15 13.92 -0.64
CA ASP A 94 -1.02 13.28 -1.95
C ASP A 94 -2.13 12.25 -2.22
N LEU A 95 -2.46 11.42 -1.22
CA LEU A 95 -3.52 10.41 -1.33
C LEU A 95 -4.84 11.03 -1.77
N VAL A 96 -5.21 12.19 -1.22
CA VAL A 96 -6.51 12.82 -1.49
C VAL A 96 -6.46 13.99 -2.47
N SER A 97 -5.31 14.24 -3.09
CA SER A 97 -5.12 15.33 -4.07
C SER A 97 -5.84 15.09 -5.41
N ARG A 98 -6.38 13.89 -5.62
CA ARG A 98 -7.03 13.44 -6.84
C ARG A 98 -8.33 12.73 -6.50
N PRO A 99 -9.31 12.68 -7.42
CA PRO A 99 -10.50 11.86 -7.23
C PRO A 99 -10.12 10.40 -6.92
N PRO A 100 -10.99 9.65 -6.23
CA PRO A 100 -10.73 8.24 -5.93
C PRO A 100 -10.48 7.47 -7.22
N ALA A 101 -9.42 6.66 -7.21
CA ALA A 101 -9.08 5.77 -8.32
C ALA A 101 -10.16 4.72 -8.55
N HIS A 102 -10.92 4.37 -7.50
CA HIS A 102 -12.04 3.45 -7.58
C HIS A 102 -13.20 3.92 -6.72
N SER A 103 -14.40 3.73 -7.23
CA SER A 103 -15.66 3.96 -6.54
C SER A 103 -16.60 2.81 -6.83
N GLN A 104 -17.15 2.20 -5.80
CA GLN A 104 -18.18 1.17 -5.92
C GLN A 104 -19.17 1.27 -4.78
N GLN A 105 -20.38 0.77 -4.96
CA GLN A 105 -21.26 0.53 -3.82
C GLN A 105 -20.90 -0.78 -3.14
N TYR A 106 -20.89 -0.79 -1.81
CA TYR A 106 -20.67 -2.01 -1.03
C TYR A 106 -21.97 -2.80 -0.75
N ARG A 107 -23.11 -2.37 -1.30
CA ARG A 107 -24.37 -3.11 -1.26
C ARG A 107 -24.37 -4.19 -2.33
N ARG A 108 -24.46 -5.47 -1.94
CA ARG A 108 -24.72 -6.57 -2.88
C ARG A 108 -26.19 -6.93 -2.99
N ASP A 109 -26.93 -6.84 -1.87
CA ASP A 109 -28.25 -7.49 -1.77
C ASP A 109 -29.36 -6.55 -1.25
N GLY A 110 -29.29 -5.25 -1.57
CA GLY A 110 -30.36 -4.31 -1.23
C GLY A 110 -30.47 -3.89 0.24
N GLY A 111 -29.63 -4.39 1.15
CA GLY A 111 -29.58 -3.96 2.56
C GLY A 111 -29.05 -2.53 2.76
N ASN A 112 -29.70 -1.75 3.63
CA ASN A 112 -29.42 -0.31 3.88
C ASN A 112 -28.44 -0.07 5.05
N GLU A 113 -27.44 -0.93 5.20
CA GLU A 113 -26.54 -0.85 6.37
C GLU A 113 -25.40 0.14 6.13
N GLN A 114 -25.30 1.15 7.02
CA GLN A 114 -24.15 2.03 7.06
C GLN A 114 -22.96 1.30 7.70
N VAL A 115 -21.75 1.72 7.34
CA VAL A 115 -20.51 1.18 7.90
C VAL A 115 -19.80 2.26 8.71
N GLU A 116 -19.36 1.89 9.90
CA GLU A 116 -18.67 2.76 10.88
C GLU A 116 -17.20 2.38 11.04
N GLY A 117 -16.81 1.22 10.49
CA GLY A 117 -15.42 0.78 10.44
C GLY A 117 -15.04 0.39 9.02
N ALA A 118 -13.81 0.74 8.65
CA ALA A 118 -13.20 0.33 7.40
C ALA A 118 -11.73 0.04 7.68
N ALA A 119 -11.19 -1.03 7.12
CA ALA A 119 -9.79 -1.38 7.23
C ALA A 119 -9.29 -2.12 5.99
N PHE A 120 -8.03 -1.92 5.63
CA PHE A 120 -7.33 -2.85 4.76
C PHE A 120 -6.97 -4.13 5.52
N ALA A 121 -7.17 -5.28 4.88
CA ALA A 121 -6.95 -6.59 5.44
C ALA A 121 -5.62 -7.20 4.98
N GLY A 122 -4.80 -7.61 5.96
CA GLY A 122 -3.57 -8.37 5.73
C GLY A 122 -2.46 -7.57 5.04
N ALA A 123 -1.68 -8.26 4.20
CA ALA A 123 -0.60 -7.66 3.41
C ALA A 123 -1.04 -7.26 1.98
N GLY A 124 -2.32 -7.46 1.66
CA GLY A 124 -2.92 -7.06 0.39
C GLY A 124 -3.68 -5.74 0.53
N TYR A 125 -4.48 -5.44 -0.48
CA TYR A 125 -5.44 -4.34 -0.42
C TYR A 125 -6.86 -4.87 -0.31
N ASP A 126 -7.08 -6.08 0.21
CA ASP A 126 -8.45 -6.53 0.51
C ASP A 126 -9.01 -5.64 1.63
N THR A 127 -10.32 -5.53 1.76
CA THR A 127 -10.93 -4.62 2.73
C THR A 127 -11.97 -5.32 3.58
N LEU A 128 -12.05 -4.87 4.82
CA LEU A 128 -13.07 -5.25 5.80
C LEU A 128 -13.84 -4.00 6.16
N LEU A 129 -15.17 -4.08 6.10
CA LEU A 129 -16.06 -3.04 6.60
C LEU A 129 -16.85 -3.59 7.79
N LEU A 130 -17.04 -2.77 8.82
CA LEU A 130 -17.87 -3.07 9.97
C LEU A 130 -19.16 -2.25 9.87
N SER A 131 -20.30 -2.92 9.76
CA SER A 131 -21.61 -2.27 9.73
C SER A 131 -22.07 -1.83 11.13
N GLU A 132 -23.01 -0.88 11.18
CA GLU A 132 -23.71 -0.51 12.43
C GLU A 132 -24.44 -1.70 13.08
N SER A 133 -24.86 -2.69 12.28
CA SER A 133 -25.49 -3.93 12.78
C SER A 133 -24.49 -4.97 13.28
N GLY A 134 -23.19 -4.64 13.36
CA GLY A 134 -22.14 -5.52 13.84
C GLY A 134 -21.71 -6.59 12.83
N LYS A 135 -22.06 -6.46 11.55
CA LYS A 135 -21.64 -7.40 10.51
C LYS A 135 -20.29 -6.99 9.93
N LEU A 136 -19.48 -7.99 9.63
CA LEU A 136 -18.24 -7.82 8.88
C LEU A 136 -18.48 -8.13 7.41
N LEU A 137 -18.24 -7.13 6.57
CA LEU A 137 -18.29 -7.26 5.13
C LEU A 137 -16.86 -7.36 4.60
N TYR A 138 -16.57 -8.38 3.82
CA TYR A 138 -15.26 -8.59 3.22
C TYR A 138 -15.30 -8.31 1.72
N PHE A 139 -14.49 -7.35 1.27
CA PHE A 139 -14.36 -7.00 -0.13
C PHE A 139 -12.92 -7.26 -0.61
N PRO A 140 -12.72 -8.37 -1.33
CA PRO A 140 -11.49 -8.59 -2.08
C PRO A 140 -11.14 -7.41 -2.99
N THR A 141 -9.84 -7.10 -3.14
CA THR A 141 -9.36 -5.97 -3.97
C THR A 141 -9.94 -6.01 -5.38
N ARG A 142 -10.13 -7.22 -5.94
CA ARG A 142 -10.70 -7.43 -7.28
C ARG A 142 -12.06 -6.78 -7.51
N PHE A 143 -12.77 -6.36 -6.46
CA PHE A 143 -14.07 -5.69 -6.57
C PHE A 143 -13.94 -4.18 -6.82
N TYR A 144 -13.07 -3.48 -6.09
CA TYR A 144 -12.82 -2.03 -6.25
C TYR A 144 -11.46 -1.80 -6.91
N GLY A 145 -11.08 -2.68 -7.82
CA GLY A 145 -9.86 -2.54 -8.58
C GLY A 145 -9.38 -3.87 -9.13
N SER A 146 -9.19 -3.92 -10.44
CA SER A 146 -7.90 -4.41 -10.90
C SER A 146 -6.82 -3.76 -10.03
N ALA A 147 -5.78 -4.51 -9.65
CA ALA A 147 -4.52 -3.93 -9.23
C ALA A 147 -4.25 -2.66 -10.08
N PRO A 148 -3.71 -1.57 -9.46
CA PRO A 148 -3.75 -0.20 -10.01
C PRO A 148 -3.50 -0.24 -11.51
N PRO A 149 -4.29 0.49 -12.35
CA PRO A 149 -4.46 0.20 -13.78
C PRO A 149 -3.17 -0.31 -14.32
N ARG A 150 -3.08 -1.64 -14.61
CA ARG A 150 -1.81 -2.36 -14.87
C ARG A 150 -0.92 -1.37 -15.56
N GLY A 151 -0.04 -0.73 -14.80
CA GLY A 151 0.83 0.21 -15.41
C GLY A 151 1.54 -0.65 -16.43
N ARG A 152 1.89 -0.09 -17.58
CA ARG A 152 3.31 -0.29 -17.88
C ARG A 152 4.02 0.32 -16.67
N GLY A 153 4.15 -0.45 -15.58
CA GLY A 153 5.16 -0.21 -14.60
C GLY A 153 6.38 -0.04 -15.48
N SER A 154 7.04 1.09 -15.32
CA SER A 154 8.34 1.26 -15.95
C SER A 154 9.05 -0.08 -15.73
N PRO A 155 9.45 -0.78 -16.82
CA PRO A 155 10.09 -2.08 -16.66
C PRO A 155 11.37 -1.94 -15.82
N ASP A 156 11.81 -0.69 -15.63
CA ASP A 156 12.86 -0.26 -14.75
C ASP A 156 12.33 0.28 -13.41
N GLY A 157 13.01 -0.06 -12.32
CA GLY A 157 12.70 0.44 -10.98
C GLY A 157 13.87 0.27 -10.02
N VAL A 158 13.93 1.10 -8.97
CA VAL A 158 14.94 1.00 -7.91
C VAL A 158 14.26 0.98 -6.55
N TYR A 159 14.50 -0.09 -5.79
CA TYR A 159 13.98 -0.26 -4.44
C TYR A 159 15.14 -0.34 -3.45
N ARG A 160 14.96 0.28 -2.28
CA ARG A 160 15.97 0.26 -1.20
C ARG A 160 15.34 -0.36 0.03
N GLY A 161 16.13 -1.13 0.78
CA GLY A 161 15.70 -1.75 2.02
C GLY A 161 16.86 -2.01 2.96
N SER A 162 16.55 -2.45 4.17
CA SER A 162 17.56 -2.84 5.15
C SER A 162 17.01 -3.85 6.14
N GLY A 163 17.80 -4.84 6.53
CA GLY A 163 17.32 -5.88 7.44
C GLY A 163 18.45 -6.75 8.00
N SER A 164 18.08 -7.60 8.95
CA SER A 164 18.96 -8.58 9.57
C SER A 164 18.31 -9.96 9.61
N ALA A 165 19.05 -10.97 10.05
CA ALA A 165 18.50 -12.31 10.27
C ALA A 165 17.33 -12.32 11.29
N SER A 166 17.29 -11.37 12.23
CA SER A 166 16.32 -11.31 13.33
C SER A 166 15.25 -10.23 13.19
N ARG A 167 15.50 -9.15 12.43
CA ARG A 167 14.54 -8.04 12.24
C ARG A 167 14.49 -7.63 10.78
N GLY A 168 13.28 -7.46 10.25
CA GLY A 168 13.10 -7.14 8.82
C GLY A 168 13.71 -8.19 7.90
N SER A 169 13.81 -9.44 8.36
CA SER A 169 14.48 -10.54 7.67
C SER A 169 13.80 -10.91 6.35
N TRP A 170 12.54 -10.51 6.18
CA TRP A 170 11.80 -10.55 4.94
C TRP A 170 11.22 -9.19 4.62
N GLN A 171 11.45 -8.73 3.40
CA GLN A 171 10.83 -7.53 2.84
C GLN A 171 10.35 -7.83 1.42
N ARG A 172 9.25 -7.18 1.03
CA ARG A 172 8.61 -7.35 -0.26
C ARG A 172 8.40 -5.98 -0.90
N PHE A 173 8.75 -5.88 -2.17
CA PHE A 173 8.59 -4.71 -3.02
C PHE A 173 7.56 -5.03 -4.11
N PRO A 174 6.43 -4.31 -4.16
CA PRO A 174 5.50 -4.43 -5.27
C PRO A 174 6.20 -4.03 -6.58
N HIS A 175 6.21 -4.95 -7.54
CA HIS A 175 6.72 -4.72 -8.88
C HIS A 175 5.91 -5.58 -9.83
N GLU A 176 5.16 -4.94 -10.72
CA GLU A 176 4.32 -5.63 -11.69
C GLU A 176 4.94 -5.53 -13.07
N ALA A 177 5.18 -6.69 -13.68
CA ALA A 177 5.60 -6.79 -15.07
C ALA A 177 4.87 -7.97 -15.72
N ASN A 178 4.26 -7.73 -16.88
CA ASN A 178 3.35 -8.67 -17.54
C ASN A 178 3.77 -9.02 -18.98
N SER A 179 4.86 -8.43 -19.45
CA SER A 179 5.40 -8.62 -20.80
C SER A 179 6.87 -8.19 -20.80
N GLY A 180 7.60 -8.59 -21.84
CA GLY A 180 9.00 -8.21 -21.99
C GLY A 180 9.95 -9.04 -21.12
N ARG A 181 11.25 -8.79 -21.33
CA ARG A 181 12.30 -9.43 -20.55
C ARG A 181 12.69 -8.52 -19.40
N VAL A 182 12.62 -9.05 -18.18
CA VAL A 182 12.91 -8.31 -16.96
C VAL A 182 14.14 -8.90 -16.29
N THR A 183 15.07 -8.04 -15.91
CA THR A 183 16.26 -8.37 -15.10
C THR A 183 16.16 -7.69 -13.75
N ILE A 184 16.32 -8.46 -12.68
CA ILE A 184 16.25 -7.99 -11.30
C ILE A 184 17.60 -8.27 -10.66
N THR A 185 18.26 -7.21 -10.22
CA THR A 185 19.57 -7.24 -9.57
C THR A 185 19.44 -6.81 -8.13
N LEU A 186 19.99 -7.57 -7.19
CA LEU A 186 20.06 -7.23 -5.77
C LEU A 186 21.52 -7.08 -5.36
N GLU A 187 21.84 -5.92 -4.81
CA GLU A 187 23.14 -5.55 -4.24
C GLU A 187 22.98 -5.16 -2.78
N TRP A 188 24.01 -5.38 -1.96
CA TRP A 188 23.96 -5.06 -0.54
C TRP A 188 25.31 -4.62 0.00
N ASP A 189 25.25 -3.83 1.08
CA ASP A 189 26.40 -3.13 1.63
C ASP A 189 27.39 -4.07 2.36
N ASP A 190 26.89 -5.01 3.18
CA ASP A 190 27.73 -5.90 3.98
C ASP A 190 28.04 -7.22 3.23
N PRO A 191 29.27 -7.44 2.73
CA PRO A 191 29.63 -8.66 2.02
C PRO A 191 29.59 -9.92 2.90
N ARG A 192 29.50 -9.80 4.23
CA ARG A 192 29.35 -10.95 5.15
C ARG A 192 27.89 -11.36 5.33
N ALA A 193 26.94 -10.50 4.97
CA ALA A 193 25.52 -10.81 5.01
C ALA A 193 25.14 -11.86 3.95
N VAL A 194 24.22 -12.74 4.31
CA VAL A 194 23.64 -13.72 3.37
C VAL A 194 22.26 -13.23 2.99
N VAL A 195 22.14 -12.75 1.76
CA VAL A 195 20.90 -12.20 1.23
C VAL A 195 20.42 -13.04 0.05
N ASN A 196 19.13 -13.35 0.05
CA ASN A 196 18.45 -14.11 -0.99
C ASN A 196 17.45 -13.22 -1.72
N LEU A 197 17.29 -13.46 -3.02
CA LEU A 197 16.33 -12.79 -3.89
C LEU A 197 15.24 -13.78 -4.31
N PHE A 198 13.99 -13.36 -4.28
CA PHE A 198 12.82 -14.13 -4.72
C PHE A 198 11.92 -13.27 -5.59
N ILE A 199 11.43 -13.85 -6.67
CA ILE A 199 10.41 -13.24 -7.54
C ILE A 199 9.10 -13.98 -7.30
N LYS A 200 8.02 -13.22 -7.09
CA LYS A 200 6.70 -13.75 -6.78
C LYS A 200 5.69 -13.31 -7.81
N ASP A 201 4.76 -14.20 -8.14
CA ASP A 201 3.60 -13.88 -8.98
C ASP A 201 2.57 -13.02 -8.22
N ALA A 202 1.51 -12.61 -8.93
CA ALA A 202 0.39 -11.86 -8.35
C ALA A 202 -0.36 -12.62 -7.23
N ARG A 203 -0.20 -13.95 -7.14
CA ARG A 203 -0.77 -14.80 -6.08
C ARG A 203 0.21 -15.01 -4.92
N GLY A 204 1.38 -14.38 -4.95
CA GLY A 204 2.42 -14.49 -3.92
C GLY A 204 3.27 -15.76 -3.98
N ARG A 205 3.08 -16.62 -5.00
CA ARG A 205 3.88 -17.83 -5.21
C ARG A 205 5.25 -17.45 -5.75
N THR A 206 6.29 -18.11 -5.25
CA THR A 206 7.65 -17.89 -5.78
C THR A 206 7.76 -18.51 -7.17
N ILE A 207 8.08 -17.70 -8.17
CA ILE A 207 8.26 -18.12 -9.56
C ILE A 207 9.74 -18.17 -9.98
N ALA A 208 10.61 -17.46 -9.25
CA ALA A 208 12.06 -17.56 -9.41
C ALA A 208 12.75 -17.17 -8.09
N HIS A 209 13.97 -17.62 -7.88
CA HIS A 209 14.79 -17.19 -6.75
C HIS A 209 16.28 -17.38 -7.03
N ASP A 210 17.12 -16.60 -6.36
CA ASP A 210 18.57 -16.76 -6.33
C ASP A 210 19.03 -16.77 -4.87
N ASN A 211 19.46 -17.95 -4.44
CA ASN A 211 20.02 -18.25 -3.11
C ASN A 211 21.43 -18.85 -3.23
N SER A 212 22.06 -18.76 -4.41
CA SER A 212 23.34 -19.41 -4.71
C SER A 212 24.45 -18.91 -3.78
N ARG A 213 25.54 -19.64 -3.60
CA ARG A 213 26.79 -19.01 -3.11
C ARG A 213 27.53 -18.61 -4.39
N GLY A 214 27.89 -17.34 -4.56
CA GLY A 214 28.52 -16.89 -5.80
C GLY A 214 29.73 -17.77 -6.15
N ARG A 215 30.04 -17.91 -7.45
CA ARG A 215 31.12 -18.78 -7.94
C ARG A 215 32.43 -18.44 -7.19
N GLY A 216 33.08 -19.44 -6.61
CA GLY A 216 34.31 -19.26 -5.83
C GLY A 216 34.11 -18.78 -4.38
N GLY A 217 32.91 -18.92 -3.81
CA GLY A 217 32.64 -18.54 -2.41
C GLY A 217 32.52 -17.04 -2.18
N ARG A 218 32.65 -16.22 -3.22
CA ARG A 218 32.43 -14.78 -3.16
C ARG A 218 30.94 -14.48 -3.07
N VAL A 219 30.61 -13.64 -2.10
CA VAL A 219 29.29 -13.05 -1.94
C VAL A 219 29.22 -11.89 -2.94
N GLY A 220 28.32 -11.98 -3.91
CA GLY A 220 28.19 -11.00 -4.99
C GLY A 220 26.72 -10.75 -5.34
N PRO A 221 26.43 -9.75 -6.19
CA PRO A 221 25.07 -9.35 -6.52
C PRO A 221 24.23 -10.55 -6.98
N ARG A 222 22.97 -10.60 -6.56
CA ARG A 222 22.00 -11.58 -7.10
C ARG A 222 21.44 -11.03 -8.39
N ARG A 223 21.23 -11.90 -9.37
CA ARG A 223 20.62 -11.52 -10.63
C ARG A 223 19.66 -12.60 -11.09
N ILE A 224 18.41 -12.21 -11.34
CA ILE A 224 17.39 -13.07 -11.96
C ILE A 224 16.91 -12.37 -13.22
N THR A 225 16.95 -13.05 -14.35
CA THR A 225 16.35 -12.59 -15.60
C THR A 225 15.22 -13.54 -15.97
N LEU A 226 14.05 -12.99 -16.30
CA LEU A 226 12.86 -13.75 -16.64
C LEU A 226 12.03 -13.07 -17.72
N ASP A 227 11.29 -13.85 -18.50
CA ASP A 227 10.36 -13.34 -19.51
C ASP A 227 8.96 -13.22 -18.90
N ALA A 228 8.53 -11.98 -18.61
CA ALA A 228 7.31 -11.69 -17.85
C ALA A 228 6.01 -12.04 -18.62
N GLY A 229 6.09 -12.28 -19.93
CA GLY A 229 4.96 -12.71 -20.76
C GLY A 229 4.46 -14.13 -20.46
N ARG A 230 5.27 -14.98 -19.81
CA ARG A 230 4.87 -16.35 -19.42
C ARG A 230 4.39 -16.46 -17.97
N THR A 231 4.83 -15.54 -17.12
CA THR A 231 4.52 -15.50 -15.68
C THR A 231 4.52 -14.04 -15.25
N SER A 232 3.35 -13.51 -14.89
CA SER A 232 3.25 -12.15 -14.37
C SER A 232 4.02 -12.02 -13.07
N ILE A 233 4.93 -11.05 -13.01
CA ILE A 233 5.56 -10.65 -11.75
C ILE A 233 4.53 -9.84 -10.95
N GLY A 234 4.34 -10.17 -9.68
CA GLY A 234 3.57 -9.36 -8.74
C GLY A 234 4.43 -8.66 -7.69
N SER A 235 5.53 -9.30 -7.26
CA SER A 235 6.45 -8.67 -6.31
C SER A 235 7.86 -9.26 -6.31
N ILE A 236 8.79 -8.49 -5.79
CA ILE A 236 10.17 -8.88 -5.51
C ILE A 236 10.32 -9.01 -4.00
N ALA A 237 10.82 -10.14 -3.51
CA ALA A 237 11.05 -10.35 -2.09
C ALA A 237 12.55 -10.57 -1.81
N VAL A 238 13.03 -9.92 -0.76
CA VAL A 238 14.41 -10.03 -0.29
C VAL A 238 14.38 -10.68 1.09
N LYS A 239 15.25 -11.66 1.31
CA LYS A 239 15.45 -12.29 2.62
C LYS A 239 16.88 -12.13 3.10
N VAL A 240 17.08 -11.53 4.28
CA VAL A 240 18.36 -11.55 4.98
C VAL A 240 18.39 -12.79 5.88
N LYS A 241 19.22 -13.77 5.53
CA LYS A 241 19.36 -15.04 6.27
C LYS A 241 20.43 -14.96 7.36
N ARG A 242 21.44 -14.12 7.18
CA ARG A 242 22.56 -13.94 8.11
C ARG A 242 23.13 -12.54 7.99
N GLY A 243 23.66 -11.99 9.08
CA GLY A 243 24.20 -10.64 9.12
C GLY A 243 23.11 -9.57 9.16
N SER A 244 23.52 -8.32 9.00
CA SER A 244 22.67 -7.15 8.90
C SER A 244 23.18 -6.26 7.79
N THR A 245 22.33 -5.81 6.89
CA THR A 245 22.75 -5.02 5.74
C THR A 245 21.65 -4.12 5.22
N ARG A 246 22.05 -2.99 4.63
CA ARG A 246 21.21 -2.29 3.65
C ARG A 246 21.41 -2.93 2.28
N TYR A 247 20.43 -2.77 1.41
CA TYR A 247 20.48 -3.32 0.08
C TYR A 247 19.65 -2.51 -0.90
N THR A 248 20.00 -2.65 -2.19
CA THR A 248 19.32 -2.04 -3.32
C THR A 248 18.91 -3.13 -4.30
N VAL A 249 17.64 -3.11 -4.69
CA VAL A 249 17.09 -3.91 -5.80
C VAL A 249 16.94 -2.98 -7.00
N ARG A 250 17.59 -3.31 -8.11
CA ARG A 250 17.37 -2.66 -9.39
C ARG A 250 16.63 -3.60 -10.31
N VAL A 251 15.57 -3.11 -10.92
CA VAL A 251 14.86 -3.78 -12.00
C VAL A 251 15.18 -3.03 -13.27
N THR A 252 15.48 -3.77 -14.32
CA THR A 252 15.70 -3.25 -15.67
C THR A 252 14.99 -4.15 -16.67
N GLY A 253 14.25 -3.61 -17.64
CA GLY A 253 13.60 -4.42 -18.65
C GLY A 253 13.02 -3.63 -19.82
N GLY A 254 12.51 -4.37 -20.80
CA GLY A 254 11.81 -3.88 -21.99
C GLY A 254 10.84 -4.93 -22.50
#